data_AF-A0A8C9IEP1-F1
#
_entry.id   AF-A0A8C9IEP1-F1
#
_cell.length_a   1.000
_cell.length_b   1.000
_cell.length_c   1.000
_cell.angle_alpha   90.00
_cell.angle_beta   90.00
_cell.angle_gamma   90.00
#
_symmetry.space_group_name_H-M   'P 1'
#
loop_
_entity.id
_entity.type
_entity.pdbx_description
1 polymer ?
#
loop_
_entity_poly.entity_id
_entity_poly.type
_entity_poly.pdbx_seq_one_letter_code
_entity_poly.pdbx_strand_id
1 'polypeptide(L)'
;MVEKFDCLYCRDPLQRKKYVHKGDYHCCLKCFDKFCANICMECCKPIHVDSKEMHYKNFTYQDEPWHAECFVCVTCSKKLAGQRFTAVEDQ
;
A
#
# COMPACT_ATOMS: atom_id res chain seq x y z
N MET A 1 -31.87 3.43 13.54
CA MET A 1 -31.13 4.56 12.95
C MET A 1 -30.00 3.97 12.13
N VAL A 2 -29.88 4.32 10.85
CA VAL A 2 -28.77 3.85 10.00
C VAL A 2 -27.57 4.74 10.30
N GLU A 3 -26.54 4.17 10.92
CA GLU A 3 -25.24 4.82 11.05
C GLU A 3 -24.73 5.17 9.65
N LYS A 4 -24.51 6.46 9.42
CA LYS A 4 -24.20 7.01 8.11
C LYS A 4 -22.71 6.79 7.85
N PHE A 5 -22.42 5.75 7.09
CA PHE A 5 -21.05 5.28 6.86
C PHE A 5 -20.57 5.78 5.49
N ASP A 6 -20.30 7.07 5.41
CA ASP A 6 -19.96 7.78 4.17
C ASP A 6 -18.46 8.10 4.09
N CYS A 7 -17.92 8.17 2.87
CA CYS A 7 -16.53 8.57 2.64
C CYS A 7 -16.28 10.04 3.01
N LEU A 8 -15.18 10.34 3.69
CA LEU A 8 -14.79 11.72 4.04
C LEU A 8 -14.67 12.64 2.82
N TYR A 9 -14.07 12.16 1.73
CA TYR A 9 -13.73 12.99 0.56
C TYR A 9 -14.89 13.10 -0.43
N CYS A 10 -15.51 11.97 -0.78
CA CYS A 10 -16.56 11.95 -1.81
C CYS A 10 -17.98 11.78 -1.25
N ARG A 11 -18.14 11.61 0.07
CA ARG A 11 -19.43 11.33 0.76
C ARG A 11 -20.20 10.16 0.18
N ASP A 12 -19.51 9.26 -0.51
CA ASP A 12 -20.10 8.07 -1.09
C ASP A 12 -20.38 7.05 0.01
N PRO A 13 -21.55 6.39 0.01
CA PRO A 13 -21.88 5.39 1.01
C PRO A 13 -20.93 4.19 0.88
N LEU A 14 -20.18 3.92 1.94
CA LEU A 14 -19.24 2.80 2.01
C LEU A 14 -19.90 1.52 2.52
N GLN A 15 -21.23 1.54 2.74
CA GLN A 15 -22.00 0.39 3.16
C GLN A 15 -21.80 -0.75 2.14
N ARG A 16 -21.23 -1.89 2.60
CA ARG A 16 -20.82 -3.06 1.79
C ARG A 16 -19.64 -2.84 0.82
N LYS A 17 -18.91 -1.73 0.92
CA LYS A 17 -17.67 -1.49 0.16
C LYS A 17 -16.47 -1.62 1.08
N LYS A 18 -15.30 -1.95 0.52
CA LYS A 18 -14.03 -1.84 1.24
C LYS A 18 -13.71 -0.36 1.46
N TYR A 19 -13.21 -0.02 2.65
CA TYR A 19 -12.80 1.33 3.01
C TYR A 19 -11.60 1.27 3.97
N VAL A 20 -10.89 2.39 4.08
CA VAL A 20 -9.78 2.57 5.01
C VAL A 20 -10.26 3.40 6.19
N HIS A 21 -9.96 2.93 7.40
CA HIS A 21 -10.22 3.66 8.62
C HIS A 21 -8.96 4.44 9.02
N LYS A 22 -9.06 5.78 9.08
CA LYS A 22 -7.96 6.67 9.45
C LYS A 22 -8.36 7.53 10.64
N GLY A 23 -8.06 7.04 11.84
CA GLY A 23 -8.47 7.69 13.08
C GLY A 23 -9.97 7.52 13.33
N ASP A 24 -10.74 8.59 13.17
CA ASP A 24 -12.20 8.64 13.34
C ASP A 24 -12.95 8.71 12.00
N TYR A 25 -12.22 8.75 10.89
CA TYR A 25 -12.78 8.98 9.55
C TYR A 25 -12.65 7.74 8.65
N HIS A 26 -13.65 7.59 7.78
CA HIS A 26 -13.72 6.51 6.79
C HIS A 26 -13.46 7.05 5.39
N CYS A 27 -12.60 6.37 4.64
CA CYS A 27 -12.25 6.77 3.28
C CYS A 27 -12.45 5.60 2.31
N CYS A 28 -13.14 5.83 1.19
CA CYS A 28 -13.22 4.81 0.14
C CYS A 28 -11.84 4.54 -0.45
N LEU A 29 -11.61 3.31 -0.92
CA LEU A 29 -10.31 2.95 -1.51
C LEU A 29 -9.92 3.86 -2.69
N LYS A 30 -10.89 4.39 -3.46
CA LYS A 30 -10.63 5.33 -4.56
C LYS A 30 -10.06 6.66 -4.10
N CYS A 31 -10.61 7.22 -3.02
CA CYS A 31 -10.10 8.47 -2.46
C CYS A 31 -8.82 8.23 -1.69
N PHE A 32 -8.72 7.12 -0.96
CA PHE A 32 -7.48 6.73 -0.31
C PHE A 32 -6.36 6.61 -1.34
N ASP A 33 -6.62 5.94 -2.47
CA ASP A 33 -5.64 5.80 -3.55
C ASP A 33 -5.17 7.15 -4.09
N LYS A 34 -6.11 8.06 -4.32
CA LYS A 34 -5.81 9.36 -4.91
C LYS A 34 -5.11 10.33 -3.96
N PHE A 35 -5.40 10.27 -2.66
CA PHE A 35 -4.96 11.28 -1.68
C PHE A 35 -4.00 10.74 -0.62
N CYS A 36 -3.88 9.41 -0.47
CA CYS A 36 -3.17 8.75 0.63
C CYS A 36 -2.44 7.46 0.22
N ALA A 37 -2.46 7.01 -1.04
CA ALA A 37 -1.71 5.81 -1.42
C ALA A 37 -0.21 6.05 -1.24
N ASN A 38 0.45 5.02 -0.70
CA ASN A 38 1.89 4.93 -0.69
C ASN A 38 2.40 4.80 -2.13
N ILE A 39 3.52 5.44 -2.47
CA ILE A 39 4.09 5.35 -3.81
C ILE A 39 5.14 4.24 -3.82
N CYS A 40 4.99 3.27 -4.72
CA CYS A 40 5.98 2.22 -4.91
C CYS A 40 7.30 2.82 -5.38
N MET A 41 8.38 2.52 -4.68
CA MET A 41 9.72 3.05 -5.00
C MET A 41 10.24 2.53 -6.35
N GLU A 42 9.87 1.31 -6.76
CA GLU A 42 10.32 0.73 -8.05
C GLU A 42 9.66 1.38 -9.26
N CYS A 43 8.33 1.48 -9.23
CA CYS A 43 7.53 1.81 -10.40
C CYS A 43 6.91 3.20 -10.32
N CYS A 44 7.14 3.93 -9.23
CA CYS A 44 6.60 5.25 -8.93
C CYS A 44 5.07 5.32 -9.06
N LYS A 45 4.38 4.19 -8.88
CA LYS A 45 2.90 4.09 -8.95
C LYS A 45 2.31 4.02 -7.54
N PRO A 46 1.11 4.58 -7.32
CA PRO A 46 0.40 4.43 -6.07
C PRO A 46 0.06 2.96 -5.80
N ILE A 47 0.40 2.50 -4.60
CA ILE A 47 0.07 1.19 -4.07
C ILE A 47 -1.35 1.29 -3.53
N HIS A 48 -2.27 0.71 -4.28
CA HIS A 48 -3.66 0.59 -3.87
C HIS A 48 -3.74 -0.20 -2.56
N VAL A 49 -4.59 0.23 -1.65
CA VAL A 49 -4.88 -0.51 -0.39
C VAL A 49 -5.54 -1.89 -0.62
N ASP A 50 -6.09 -2.14 -1.81
CA ASP A 50 -6.56 -3.47 -2.21
C ASP A 50 -5.40 -4.39 -2.64
N SER A 51 -4.27 -3.80 -3.03
CA SER A 51 -3.06 -4.52 -3.39
C SER A 51 -2.28 -4.87 -2.12
N LYS A 52 -1.63 -6.04 -2.13
CA LYS A 52 -0.77 -6.48 -1.05
C LYS A 52 0.47 -5.58 -1.00
N GLU A 53 0.44 -4.58 -0.12
CA GLU A 53 1.61 -3.73 0.14
C GLU A 53 2.68 -4.54 0.91
N MET A 54 3.92 -4.36 0.49
CA MET A 54 5.09 -4.94 1.14
C MET A 54 5.93 -3.80 1.66
N HIS A 55 6.18 -3.84 2.96
CA HIS A 55 7.07 -2.92 3.63
C HIS A 55 8.41 -3.63 3.79
N TYR A 56 9.42 -3.12 3.10
CA TYR A 56 10.78 -3.62 3.28
C TYR A 56 11.48 -2.74 4.30
N LYS A 57 11.79 -3.33 5.46
CA LYS A 57 12.60 -2.68 6.48
C LYS A 57 14.06 -2.98 6.17
N ASN A 58 14.74 -2.05 5.52
CA ASN A 58 16.18 -2.15 5.29
C ASN A 58 16.96 -1.95 6.61
N PHE A 59 18.27 -2.21 6.57
CA PHE A 59 19.18 -1.97 7.70
C PHE A 59 19.22 -0.49 8.11
N THR A 60 18.87 0.39 7.17
CA THR A 60 18.76 1.85 7.27
C THR A 60 17.43 2.33 7.88
N TYR A 61 16.66 1.44 8.53
CA TYR A 61 15.42 1.77 9.26
C TYR A 61 14.33 2.48 8.43
N GLN A 62 14.43 2.52 7.10
CA GLN A 62 13.39 3.10 6.26
C GLN A 62 12.42 2.01 5.83
N ASP A 63 11.16 2.22 6.21
CA ASP A 63 10.03 1.39 5.83
C ASP A 63 9.56 1.86 4.45
N GLU A 64 10.22 1.37 3.41
CA GLU A 64 9.89 1.75 2.04
C GLU A 64 8.73 0.90 1.54
N PRO A 65 7.68 1.52 0.97
CA PRO A 65 6.53 0.79 0.47
C PRO A 65 6.78 0.31 -0.97
N TRP A 66 6.61 -0.98 -1.20
CA TRP A 66 6.75 -1.63 -2.50
C TRP A 66 5.51 -2.45 -2.82
N HIS A 67 5.16 -2.57 -4.11
CA HIS A 67 4.22 -3.62 -4.49
C HIS A 67 4.87 -4.98 -4.23
N ALA A 68 4.11 -5.95 -3.72
CA ALA A 68 4.58 -7.34 -3.62
C ALA A 68 5.09 -7.90 -4.96
N GLU A 69 4.63 -7.35 -6.09
CA GLU A 69 5.02 -7.73 -7.44
C GLU A 69 6.28 -7.02 -7.93
N CYS A 70 6.46 -5.77 -7.53
CA CYS A 70 7.66 -4.94 -7.76
C CYS A 70 8.82 -5.33 -6.84
N PHE A 71 8.54 -6.12 -5.80
CA PHE A 71 9.58 -6.56 -4.89
C PHE A 71 10.32 -7.78 -5.48
N VAL A 72 11.19 -7.52 -6.46
CA VAL A 72 11.97 -8.52 -7.21
C VAL A 72 13.48 -8.31 -7.03
N CYS A 73 14.24 -9.40 -7.15
CA CYS A 73 15.70 -9.31 -7.17
C CYS A 73 16.17 -8.64 -8.47
N VAL A 74 16.98 -7.59 -8.38
CA VAL A 74 17.55 -6.91 -9.56
C VAL A 74 18.43 -7.84 -10.42
N THR A 75 19.06 -8.86 -9.82
CA THR A 75 19.97 -9.77 -10.52
C THR A 75 19.24 -10.90 -11.24
N CYS A 76 18.18 -11.45 -10.66
CA CYS A 76 17.48 -12.62 -11.20
C CYS A 76 16.00 -12.37 -11.52
N SER A 77 15.51 -11.14 -11.35
CA SER A 77 14.12 -10.71 -11.56
C SER A 77 13.07 -11.58 -10.86
N LYS A 78 13.48 -12.28 -9.78
CA LYS A 78 12.64 -13.22 -9.06
C LYS A 78 11.92 -12.50 -7.94
N LYS A 79 10.60 -12.74 -7.80
CA LYS A 79 9.77 -12.18 -6.74
C LYS A 79 10.30 -12.63 -5.37
N LEU A 80 10.72 -11.67 -4.56
CA LEU A 80 11.24 -11.88 -3.22
C LEU A 80 10.11 -11.83 -2.17
N ALA A 81 8.91 -11.40 -2.58
CA ALA A 81 7.74 -11.38 -1.72
C ALA A 81 7.39 -12.76 -1.16
N GLY A 82 7.47 -12.92 0.16
CA GLY A 82 7.14 -14.16 0.88
C GLY A 82 8.29 -15.17 0.98
N GLN A 83 9.48 -14.85 0.49
CA GLN A 83 10.68 -15.67 0.70
C GLN A 83 11.63 -14.98 1.67
N ARG A 84 12.45 -15.76 2.37
CA ARG A 84 13.59 -15.21 3.12
C ARG A 84 14.65 -14.83 2.08
N PHE A 85 14.95 -13.55 1.98
CA PHE A 85 16.03 -13.04 1.15
C PHE A 85 16.87 -12.07 1.96
N THR A 86 18.14 -11.96 1.59
CA THR A 86 19.06 -10.95 2.12
C THR A 86 19.23 -9.94 1.02
N ALA A 87 18.81 -8.68 1.23
CA ALA A 87 19.22 -7.62 0.33
C ALA A 87 20.73 -7.44 0.51
N VAL A 88 21.47 -7.57 -0.58
CA VAL A 88 22.89 -7.27 -0.61
C VAL A 88 22.97 -5.83 -1.10
N GLU A 89 23.41 -4.91 -0.25
CA GLU A 89 23.74 -3.54 -0.69
C GLU A 89 24.98 -3.61 -1.59
N ASP A 90 24.88 -3.04 -2.79
CA ASP A 90 26.04 -2.79 -3.65
C ASP A 90 26.79 -1.60 -3.06
N GLN A 91 28.04 -1.83 -2.65
CA GLN A 91 28.86 -0.95 -1.83
C GLN A 91 29.64 0.07 -2.66
#